data_AF-A0A4R8DQC2-F1
#
_entry.id   AF-A0A4R8DQC2-F1
#
_cell.length_a   1.000
_cell.length_b   1.000
_cell.length_c   1.000
_cell.angle_alpha   90.00
_cell.angle_beta   90.00
_cell.angle_gamma   90.00
#
_symmetry.space_group_name_H-M   'P 1'
#
loop_
_entity.id
_entity.type
_entity.pdbx_description
1 polymer ?
#
loop_
_entity_poly.entity_id
_entity_poly.type
_entity_poly.pdbx_seq_one_letter_code
_entity_poly.pdbx_strand_id
1 'polypeptide(L)' 'MYFCNVVIIAKSTIERFARKHPIVAEPLNTWYLITKSEEWASISDMKKTFNHAEYDKLNRRTGAANVTYNKL' A
#
# COMPACT_ATOMS: atom_id res chain seq x y z
N MET A 1 -9.46 -12.62 -20.15
CA MET A 1 -9.11 -11.35 -19.49
C MET A 1 -8.13 -11.70 -18.38
N TYR A 2 -6.89 -11.22 -18.43
CA TYR A 2 -5.88 -11.55 -17.43
C TYR A 2 -6.00 -10.57 -16.26
N PHE A 3 -6.41 -11.06 -15.10
CA PHE A 3 -6.43 -10.28 -13.86
C PHE A 3 -5.01 -10.27 -13.28
N CYS A 4 -4.42 -9.09 -13.11
CA CYS A 4 -3.16 -8.94 -12.38
C CYS A 4 -3.48 -8.99 -10.89
N ASN A 5 -3.30 -10.16 -10.27
CA ASN A 5 -3.42 -10.31 -8.82
C ASN A 5 -2.30 -9.52 -8.12
N VAL A 6 -2.66 -8.69 -7.14
CA VAL A 6 -1.70 -7.96 -6.32
C VAL A 6 -1.03 -8.93 -5.35
N VAL A 7 0.30 -9.03 -5.40
CA VAL A 7 1.09 -9.89 -4.51
C VAL A 7 1.81 -9.05 -3.45
N ILE A 8 1.51 -9.28 -2.18
CA ILE A 8 2.18 -8.62 -1.06
C ILE A 8 3.37 -9.47 -0.60
N ILE A 9 4.58 -9.00 -0.87
CA ILE A 9 5.81 -9.80 -0.72
C ILE A 9 6.34 -9.78 0.72
N ALA A 10 6.03 -8.74 1.51
CA ALA A 10 6.73 -8.49 2.79
C ALA A 10 5.82 -7.99 3.93
N LYS A 11 4.69 -8.68 4.20
CA LYS A 11 3.82 -8.36 5.35
C LYS A 11 4.57 -8.37 6.69
N SER A 12 5.56 -9.26 6.85
CA SER A 12 6.39 -9.36 8.05
C SER A 12 7.18 -8.08 8.36
N THR A 13 7.57 -7.30 7.35
CA THR A 13 8.23 -6.00 7.53
C THR A 13 7.26 -4.97 8.09
N ILE A 14 6.02 -4.95 7.59
CA ILE A 14 4.95 -4.07 8.08
C ILE A 14 4.67 -4.36 9.57
N GLU A 15 4.49 -5.64 9.91
CA GLU A 15 4.25 -6.08 11.29
C GLU A 15 5.41 -5.72 12.23
N ARG A 16 6.67 -5.89 11.76
CA ARG A 16 7.85 -5.55 12.56
C ARG A 16 7.94 -4.06 12.83
N PHE A 17 7.59 -3.21 11.87
CA PHE A 17 7.57 -1.77 12.05
C PHE A 17 6.43 -1.33 12.99
N ALA A 18 5.23 -1.88 12.80
CA ALA A 18 4.07 -1.63 13.65
C ALA A 18 4.32 -2.00 15.13
N ARG A 19 5.06 -3.08 15.41
CA ARG A 19 5.46 -3.44 16.78
C ARG A 19 6.34 -2.38 17.45
N LYS A 20 7.21 -1.71 16.68
CA LYS A 20 8.08 -0.63 17.20
C LYS A 20 7.34 0.70 17.31
N HIS A 21 6.34 0.92 16.45
CA HIS A 21 5.57 2.16 16.37
C HIS A 21 4.06 1.85 16.37
N PRO A 22 3.45 1.58 17.55
CA PRO A 22 2.06 1.14 17.62
C PRO A 22 1.05 2.07 16.96
N ILE A 23 1.33 3.38 16.95
CA ILE A 23 0.48 4.42 16.34
C ILE A 23 0.25 4.21 14.83
N VAL A 24 1.15 3.51 14.13
CA VAL A 24 1.01 3.23 12.70
C VAL A 24 0.45 1.85 12.40
N ALA A 25 0.16 1.02 13.42
CA ALA A 25 -0.27 -0.36 13.22
C ALA A 25 -1.61 -0.44 12.49
N GLU A 26 -2.59 0.35 12.94
CA GLU A 26 -3.91 0.42 12.33
C GLU A 26 -3.85 0.86 10.85
N PRO A 27 -3.23 1.99 10.50
CA PRO A 27 -3.29 2.46 9.12
C PRO A 27 -2.42 1.60 8.18
N LEU A 28 -1.37 0.93 8.69
CA LEU A 28 -0.63 -0.10 7.94
C LEU A 28 -1.46 -1.38 7.69
N ASN A 29 -2.27 -1.80 8.66
CA ASN A 29 -3.19 -2.91 8.48
C ASN A 29 -4.30 -2.55 7.48
N THR A 30 -4.83 -1.32 7.55
CA THR A 30 -5.80 -0.82 6.57
C THR A 30 -5.23 -0.84 5.16
N TRP A 31 -4.00 -0.35 4.97
CA TRP A 31 -3.30 -0.43 3.68
C TRP A 31 -3.17 -1.88 3.19
N TYR A 32 -2.80 -2.80 4.07
CA TYR A 32 -2.66 -4.23 3.74
C TYR A 32 -4.00 -4.83 3.30
N LEU A 33 -5.09 -4.55 4.02
CA LEU A 33 -6.41 -5.08 3.71
C LEU A 33 -6.94 -4.58 2.37
N ILE A 34 -6.85 -3.26 2.12
CA ILE A 34 -7.25 -2.66 0.84
C ILE A 34 -6.44 -3.26 -0.30
N THR A 35 -5.11 -3.27 -0.17
CA THR A 35 -4.22 -3.78 -1.23
C THR A 35 -4.46 -5.26 -1.53
N LYS A 36 -4.82 -6.06 -0.52
CA LYS A 36 -5.13 -7.49 -0.68
C LYS A 36 -6.45 -7.74 -1.41
N SER A 37 -7.43 -6.84 -1.29
CA SER A 37 -8.75 -6.98 -1.92
C SER A 37 -8.84 -6.42 -3.33
N GLU A 38 -7.82 -5.71 -3.80
CA GLU A 38 -7.85 -4.96 -5.05
C GLU A 38 -7.16 -5.72 -6.20
N GLU A 39 -7.66 -5.50 -7.42
CA GLU A 39 -7.12 -6.09 -8.66
C GLU A 39 -6.69 -4.98 -9.63
N TRP A 40 -5.66 -4.22 -9.26
CA TRP A 40 -5.18 -3.13 -10.12
C TRP A 40 -4.50 -3.67 -11.39
N ALA A 41 -5.08 -3.34 -12.54
CA ALA A 41 -4.48 -3.62 -13.84
C ALA A 41 -3.36 -2.61 -14.19
N SER A 42 -3.36 -1.43 -13.56
CA SER A 42 -2.40 -0.36 -13.81
C SER A 42 -2.10 0.49 -12.58
N ILE A 43 -0.99 1.23 -12.63
CA ILE A 43 -0.62 2.22 -11.59
C ILE A 43 -1.68 3.32 -11.47
N SER A 44 -2.35 3.67 -12.57
CA SER A 44 -3.44 4.64 -12.56
C SER A 44 -4.62 4.14 -11.72
N ASP A 45 -4.89 2.83 -11.71
CA ASP A 45 -5.95 2.25 -10.89
C ASP A 45 -5.59 2.29 -9.41
N MET A 46 -4.35 1.94 -9.07
CA MET A 46 -3.82 2.11 -7.71
C MET A 46 -3.92 3.56 -7.22
N LYS A 47 -3.65 4.54 -8.08
CA LYS A 47 -3.73 5.98 -7.72
C LYS A 47 -5.15 6.47 -7.47
N LYS A 48 -6.19 5.80 -8.00
CA LYS A 48 -7.59 6.10 -7.65
C LYS A 48 -7.89 5.68 -6.21
N THR A 49 -7.27 4.60 -5.73
CA THR A 49 -7.41 4.12 -4.35
C THR A 49 -6.52 4.93 -3.39
N PHE A 50 -5.30 5.27 -3.81
CA PHE A 50 -4.34 6.03 -3.03
C PHE A 50 -3.94 7.32 -3.76
N ASN A 51 -4.72 8.38 -3.58
CA ASN A 51 -4.52 9.67 -4.27
C ASN A 51 -3.13 10.29 -4.07
N HIS A 52 -2.47 10.00 -2.95
CA HIS A 52 -1.10 10.46 -2.64
C HIS A 52 -0.03 9.40 -2.94
N ALA A 53 -0.35 8.33 -3.65
CA ALA A 53 0.64 7.36 -4.06
C ALA A 53 1.54 7.94 -5.14
N GLU A 54 2.83 8.03 -4.82
CA GLU A 54 3.90 8.34 -5.74
C GLU A 54 4.45 7.06 -6.34
N TYR A 55 4.87 7.15 -7.59
CA TYR A 55 5.48 6.05 -8.32
C TYR A 55 6.72 6.59 -9.00
N ASP A 56 7.85 5.94 -8.73
CA ASP A 56 9.12 6.28 -9.35
C ASP A 56 9.08 5.89 -10.83
N LYS A 57 8.83 6.89 -11.67
CA LYS A 57 8.76 6.76 -13.13
C LYS A 57 10.09 6.34 -13.75
N LEU A 58 11.23 6.55 -13.06
CA LEU A 58 12.57 6.21 -13.55
C LEU A 58 12.89 4.73 -13.33
N ASN A 59 12.59 4.17 -12.16
CA ASN A 59 12.85 2.75 -11.88
C ASN A 59 11.72 1.79 -12.30
N ARG A 60 10.54 2.31 -12.67
CA ARG A 60 9.34 1.54 -13.09
C ARG A 60 8.90 0.40 -12.15
N ARG A 61 9.43 0.30 -10.92
CA ARG A 61 9.21 -0.83 -10.00
C ARG A 61 8.98 -0.42 -8.55
N THR A 62 9.08 0.87 -8.24
CA THR A 62 9.04 1.40 -6.88
C THR A 62 7.96 2.47 -6.76
N GLY A 63 7.12 2.38 -5.74
CA GLY A 63 6.12 3.39 -5.40
C GLY A 63 5.98 3.55 -3.90
N ALA A 64 5.52 4.71 -3.45
CA ALA A 64 5.32 5.06 -2.06
C ALA A 64 3.92 5.65 -1.89
N ALA A 65 3.13 5.15 -0.94
CA ALA A 65 1.84 5.70 -0.60
C ALA A 65 1.86 6.22 0.83
N ASN A 66 1.38 7.44 1.03
CA ASN A 66 1.20 7.99 2.38
C ASN A 66 0.07 7.26 3.10
N VAL A 67 0.36 6.83 4.31
CA VAL A 67 -0.58 6.20 5.22
C VAL A 67 -0.87 7.24 6.32
N THR A 68 -1.91 8.06 6.14
CA THR A 68 -2.22 9.19 7.03
C THR A 68 -2.96 8.75 8.29
N TYR A 69 -2.59 9.36 9.42
CA TYR A 69 -3.25 9.24 10.71
C TYR A 69 -4.10 10.50 10.93
N ASN A 70 -5.43 10.37 10.92
CA ASN A 70 -6.29 11.45 11.42
C ASN A 70 -6.28 11.37 12.94
N LYS A 71 -5.51 12.26 13.57
CA LYS A 71 -5.59 12.49 15.01
C LYS A 71 -6.94 13.17 15.28
N LEU A 72 -7.83 12.48 16.00
CA LEU A 72 -8.98 13.11 16.65
C LEU A 72 -8.52 14.23 17.58
#